data_AF-A0A4R5HCZ7-F1
#
_entry.id   AF-A0A4R5HCZ7-F1
#
_cell.length_a   1.000
_cell.length_b   1.000
_cell.length_c   1.000
_cell.angle_alpha   90.00
_cell.angle_beta   90.00
_cell.angle_gamma   90.00
#
_symmetry.space_group_name_H-M   'P 1'
#
loop_
_entity.id
_entity.type
_entity.pdbx_description
1 polymer ?
#
loop_
_entity_poly.entity_id
_entity_poly.type
_entity_poly.pdbx_seq_one_letter_code
_entity_poly.pdbx_strand_id
1 'polypeptide(L)'
;MKKNKKKRYQSPHKNFRLQDKVVSVALLVGAAVMLFASGANMYAQLLDSGNIAYHNNKILAVAISALSACSGLAIKALPLTFTYQQTKNLYYKALFSVTSIVIVIWLYFQSQSTTGFSINDALDPDGSKATLAFMVLLVEVLLGSSLFCGWQILHDSYRPRKQKDNPVLPVIDEEIAALQDQLTDVNQDIEVTTNAIALYESQREAFINQLLDKLKLFKARHSAIHSLFGDE
;
A
#
# COMPACT_ATOMS: atom_id res chain seq x y z
N MET A 1 -35.42 3.11 -14.22
CA MET A 1 -34.32 4.10 -14.44
C MET A 1 -33.58 4.39 -13.13
N LYS A 2 -32.51 3.63 -12.84
CA LYS A 2 -31.64 3.89 -11.67
C LYS A 2 -30.67 5.02 -12.03
N LYS A 3 -30.77 6.17 -11.34
CA LYS A 3 -29.87 7.32 -11.52
C LYS A 3 -28.44 6.90 -11.17
N ASN A 4 -27.60 6.79 -12.19
CA ASN A 4 -26.17 6.61 -12.09
C ASN A 4 -25.57 7.81 -11.32
N LYS A 5 -25.38 7.65 -10.00
CA LYS A 5 -24.68 8.64 -9.17
C LYS A 5 -23.23 8.65 -9.64
N LYS A 6 -22.88 9.59 -10.52
CA LYS A 6 -21.50 9.98 -10.82
C LYS A 6 -20.79 10.23 -9.48
N LYS A 7 -19.98 9.28 -9.02
CA LYS A 7 -19.06 9.47 -7.90
C LYS A 7 -18.17 10.64 -8.30
N ARG A 8 -18.42 11.83 -7.75
CA ARG A 8 -17.50 12.97 -7.88
C ARG A 8 -16.15 12.46 -7.40
N TYR A 9 -15.17 12.41 -8.30
CA TYR A 9 -13.77 12.22 -7.95
C TYR A 9 -13.42 13.28 -6.90
N GLN A 10 -13.44 12.92 -5.62
CA GLN A 10 -12.88 13.76 -4.58
C GLN A 10 -11.39 13.86 -4.90
N SER A 11 -10.86 15.09 -4.95
CA SER A 11 -9.44 15.26 -5.24
C SER A 11 -8.63 14.51 -4.18
N PRO A 12 -7.59 13.76 -4.59
CA PRO A 12 -6.81 12.91 -3.68
C PRO A 12 -6.16 13.70 -2.53
N HIS A 13 -6.01 15.01 -2.69
CA HIS A 13 -5.40 15.91 -1.72
C HIS A 13 -6.37 16.42 -0.63
N LYS A 14 -7.68 16.16 -0.75
CA LYS A 14 -8.66 16.62 0.25
C LYS A 14 -8.53 15.89 1.60
N ASN A 15 -7.97 14.67 1.59
CA ASN A 15 -7.81 13.82 2.79
C ASN A 15 -6.37 13.78 3.33
N PHE A 16 -5.46 14.64 2.85
CA PHE A 16 -4.10 14.73 3.39
C PHE A 16 -4.16 15.23 4.84
N ARG A 17 -3.72 14.41 5.79
CA ARG A 17 -3.58 14.81 7.19
C ARG A 17 -2.59 15.98 7.29
N LEU A 18 -2.86 16.95 8.17
CA LEU A 18 -2.03 18.15 8.30
C LEU A 18 -0.58 17.80 8.69
N GLN A 19 -0.40 16.78 9.55
CA GLN A 19 0.91 16.23 9.90
C GLN A 19 1.68 15.74 8.67
N ASP A 20 1.03 14.98 7.78
CA ASP A 20 1.66 14.45 6.57
C ASP A 20 1.98 15.55 5.55
N LYS A 21 1.22 16.65 5.54
CA LYS A 21 1.59 17.85 4.75
C LYS A 21 2.88 18.45 5.27
N VAL A 22 3.00 18.67 6.58
CA VAL A 22 4.21 19.23 7.20
C VAL A 22 5.41 18.30 6.97
N VAL A 23 5.25 17.00 7.20
CA VAL A 23 6.31 16.01 6.97
C VAL A 23 6.69 15.95 5.49
N SER A 24 5.74 15.98 4.56
CA SER A 24 6.06 15.97 3.13
C SER A 24 6.85 17.21 2.69
N VAL A 25 6.48 18.40 3.19
CA VAL A 25 7.23 19.64 2.93
C VAL A 25 8.63 19.56 3.54
N ALA A 26 8.75 19.10 4.79
CA ALA A 26 10.04 18.94 5.45
C ALA A 26 10.97 17.96 4.71
N LEU A 27 10.43 16.83 4.24
CA LEU A 27 11.18 15.86 3.43
C LEU A 27 11.63 16.45 2.10
N LEU A 28 10.77 17.20 1.41
CA LEU A 28 11.10 17.81 0.11
C LEU A 28 12.14 18.92 0.26
N VAL A 29 11.98 19.80 1.25
CA VAL A 29 12.96 20.85 1.55
C VAL A 29 14.28 20.22 1.98
N GLY A 30 14.27 19.23 2.86
CA GLY A 30 15.47 18.52 3.28
C GLY A 30 16.19 17.84 2.11
N ALA A 31 15.44 17.19 1.20
CA ALA A 31 16.02 16.58 0.01
C ALA A 31 16.65 17.63 -0.93
N ALA A 32 15.99 18.78 -1.12
CA ALA A 32 16.54 19.88 -1.91
C ALA A 32 17.83 20.42 -1.29
N VAL A 33 17.85 20.67 0.02
CA VAL A 33 19.04 21.13 0.75
C VAL A 33 20.19 20.14 0.58
N MET A 34 19.94 18.83 0.72
CA MET A 34 20.99 17.80 0.56
C MET A 34 21.54 17.72 -0.86
N LEU A 35 20.70 17.90 -1.89
CA LEU A 35 21.17 17.96 -3.28
C LEU A 35 22.08 19.17 -3.53
N PHE A 36 21.72 20.34 -2.99
CA PHE A 36 22.56 21.54 -3.10
C PHE A 36 23.84 21.41 -2.26
N ALA A 37 23.77 20.83 -1.06
CA ALA A 37 24.93 20.58 -0.20
C ALA A 37 25.93 19.65 -0.87
N SER A 38 25.45 18.52 -1.45
CA SER A 38 26.26 17.60 -2.23
C SER A 38 26.99 18.30 -3.38
N GLY A 39 26.28 19.13 -4.15
CA GLY A 39 26.88 19.90 -5.24
C GLY A 39 27.91 20.91 -4.74
N ALA A 40 27.58 21.66 -3.69
CA ALA A 40 28.48 22.65 -3.10
C ALA A 40 29.74 22.02 -2.52
N ASN A 41 29.62 20.87 -1.83
CA ASN A 41 30.75 20.15 -1.27
C ASN A 41 31.65 19.56 -2.35
N MET A 42 31.08 18.99 -3.42
CA MET A 42 31.85 18.52 -4.57
C MET A 42 32.59 19.69 -5.24
N TYR A 43 31.92 20.83 -5.41
CA TYR A 43 32.54 22.03 -5.96
C TYR A 43 33.70 22.53 -5.08
N ALA A 44 33.51 22.58 -3.76
CA ALA A 44 34.55 22.96 -2.82
C ALA A 44 35.76 22.01 -2.89
N GLN A 45 35.54 20.70 -2.91
CA GLN A 45 36.61 19.70 -3.05
C GLN A 45 37.37 19.83 -4.38
N LEU A 46 36.67 20.12 -5.49
CA LEU A 46 37.32 20.32 -6.78
C LEU A 46 38.22 21.56 -6.79
N LEU A 47 37.80 22.65 -6.14
CA LEU A 47 38.63 23.84 -6.00
C LEU A 47 39.82 23.61 -5.04
N ASP A 48 39.58 22.89 -3.93
CA ASP A 48 40.61 22.58 -2.94
C ASP A 48 41.65 21.57 -3.45
N SER A 49 41.32 20.79 -4.49
CA SER A 49 42.25 19.84 -5.12
C SER A 49 43.52 20.48 -5.73
N GLY A 50 43.56 21.81 -5.85
CA GLY A 50 44.71 22.53 -6.41
C GLY A 50 44.92 22.32 -7.92
N ASN A 51 44.02 21.60 -8.59
CA ASN A 51 44.13 21.35 -10.02
C ASN A 51 43.76 22.62 -10.83
N ILE A 52 44.74 23.13 -11.57
CA ILE A 52 44.67 24.35 -12.40
C ILE A 52 43.49 24.31 -13.38
N ALA A 53 43.11 23.12 -13.86
CA ALA A 53 41.99 22.96 -14.79
C ALA A 53 40.65 23.44 -14.21
N TYR A 54 40.40 23.21 -12.92
CA TYR A 54 39.16 23.61 -12.24
C TYR A 54 39.17 25.07 -11.81
N HIS A 55 40.35 25.62 -11.51
CA HIS A 55 40.52 27.03 -11.19
C HIS A 55 40.34 27.94 -12.41
N ASN A 56 40.87 27.52 -13.57
CA ASN A 56 40.79 28.28 -14.82
C ASN A 56 39.44 28.14 -15.50
N ASN A 57 38.77 26.98 -15.38
CA ASN A 57 37.47 26.74 -15.98
C ASN A 57 36.40 26.40 -14.93
N LYS A 58 35.84 27.45 -14.32
CA LYS A 58 34.79 27.33 -13.28
C LYS A 58 33.53 26.63 -13.79
N ILE A 59 33.21 26.74 -15.07
CA ILE A 59 32.03 26.08 -15.68
C ILE A 59 32.18 24.56 -15.62
N LEU A 60 33.39 24.06 -15.88
CA LEU A 60 33.70 22.64 -15.82
C LEU A 60 33.60 22.10 -14.38
N ALA A 61 34.08 22.86 -13.40
CA ALA A 61 33.94 22.51 -11.98
C ALA A 61 32.45 22.47 -11.55
N VAL A 62 31.64 23.43 -12.00
CA VAL A 62 30.18 23.44 -11.74
C VAL A 62 29.51 22.22 -12.41
N ALA A 63 29.84 21.91 -13.66
CA ALA A 63 29.25 20.77 -14.37
C ALA A 63 29.56 19.43 -13.67
N ILE A 64 30.80 19.23 -13.20
CA ILE A 64 31.17 18.03 -12.44
C ILE A 64 30.46 18.01 -11.09
N SER A 65 30.38 19.14 -10.40
CA SER A 65 29.69 19.22 -9.11
C SER A 65 28.20 18.86 -9.20
N ALA A 66 27.55 19.23 -10.30
CA ALA A 66 26.16 18.89 -10.59
C ALA A 66 25.93 17.38 -10.79
N LEU A 67 26.96 16.60 -11.17
CA LEU A 67 26.85 15.14 -11.28
C LEU A 67 26.47 14.49 -9.95
N SER A 68 26.91 15.07 -8.82
CA SER A 68 26.56 14.57 -7.49
C SER A 68 25.06 14.75 -7.18
N ALA A 69 24.46 15.89 -7.54
CA ALA A 69 23.02 16.08 -7.43
C ALA A 69 22.26 15.17 -8.41
N CYS A 70 22.76 15.00 -9.64
CA CYS A 70 22.18 14.11 -10.64
C CYS A 70 22.22 12.64 -10.20
N SER A 71 23.28 12.18 -9.54
CA SER A 71 23.37 10.80 -9.05
C SER A 71 22.32 10.52 -7.98
N GLY A 72 22.05 11.48 -7.09
CA GLY A 72 20.96 11.35 -6.10
C GLY A 72 19.57 11.23 -6.76
N LEU A 73 19.31 12.04 -7.79
CA LEU A 73 18.07 11.94 -8.56
C LEU A 73 17.97 10.63 -9.34
N ALA A 74 19.09 10.12 -9.87
CA ALA A 74 19.15 8.85 -10.58
C ALA A 74 18.83 7.66 -9.66
N ILE A 75 19.40 7.64 -8.44
CA ILE A 75 19.09 6.63 -7.41
C ILE A 75 17.59 6.67 -7.08
N LYS A 76 17.02 7.86 -6.86
CA LYS A 76 15.57 8.02 -6.64
C LYS A 76 14.71 7.60 -7.85
N ALA A 77 15.23 7.61 -9.06
CA ALA A 77 14.49 7.21 -10.27
C ALA A 77 14.43 5.68 -10.46
N LEU A 78 15.37 4.91 -9.89
CA LEU A 78 15.42 3.45 -10.03
C LEU A 78 14.10 2.73 -9.67
N PRO A 79 13.39 3.04 -8.56
CA PRO A 79 12.09 2.44 -8.25
C PRO A 79 11.02 2.58 -9.34
N LEU A 80 11.14 3.59 -10.22
CA LEU A 80 10.17 3.83 -11.28
C LEU A 80 10.24 2.76 -12.37
N THR A 81 11.38 2.09 -12.54
CA THR A 81 11.55 1.01 -13.53
C THR A 81 10.92 -0.30 -13.07
N PHE A 82 10.66 -0.48 -11.77
CA PHE A 82 10.07 -1.70 -11.25
C PHE A 82 8.55 -1.76 -11.51
N THR A 83 8.09 -2.89 -12.04
CA THR A 83 6.68 -3.14 -12.34
C THR A 83 5.86 -3.48 -11.09
N TYR A 84 6.47 -4.19 -10.13
CA TYR A 84 5.82 -4.73 -8.94
C TYR A 84 6.04 -3.86 -7.70
N GLN A 85 4.99 -3.65 -6.91
CA GLN A 85 5.07 -2.85 -5.68
C GLN A 85 5.94 -3.49 -4.61
N GLN A 86 5.97 -4.82 -4.54
CA GLN A 86 6.80 -5.57 -3.59
C GLN A 86 8.30 -5.26 -3.80
N THR A 87 8.75 -5.26 -5.06
CA THR A 87 10.13 -4.93 -5.43
C THR A 87 10.47 -3.49 -5.09
N LYS A 88 9.55 -2.53 -5.33
CA LYS A 88 9.73 -1.13 -4.91
C LYS A 88 9.89 -1.00 -3.41
N ASN A 89 9.04 -1.67 -2.63
CA ASN A 89 9.11 -1.63 -1.17
C ASN A 89 10.41 -2.24 -0.64
N LEU A 90 10.90 -3.33 -1.26
CA LEU A 90 12.18 -3.94 -0.90
C LEU A 90 13.35 -2.99 -1.22
N TYR A 91 13.33 -2.35 -2.38
CA TYR A 91 14.32 -1.34 -2.75
C TYR A 91 14.34 -0.18 -1.75
N TYR A 92 13.18 0.37 -1.37
CA TYR A 92 13.13 1.47 -0.40
C TYR A 92 13.71 1.06 0.96
N LYS A 93 13.37 -0.14 1.46
CA LYS A 93 13.95 -0.67 2.69
C LYS A 93 15.47 -0.82 2.57
N ALA A 94 15.96 -1.39 1.48
CA ALA A 94 17.38 -1.54 1.24
C ALA A 94 18.10 -0.18 1.18
N LEU A 95 17.53 0.80 0.48
CA LEU A 95 18.08 2.15 0.40
C LEU A 95 18.17 2.80 1.79
N PHE A 96 17.10 2.73 2.60
CA PHE A 96 17.12 3.28 3.96
C PHE A 96 18.13 2.57 4.87
N SER A 97 18.24 1.24 4.76
CA SER A 97 19.23 0.46 5.51
C SER A 97 20.66 0.83 5.13
N VAL A 98 20.97 0.87 3.83
CA VAL A 98 22.30 1.25 3.33
C VAL A 98 22.64 2.68 3.74
N THR A 99 21.71 3.61 3.57
CA THR A 99 21.91 5.02 3.98
C THR A 99 22.23 5.10 5.47
N SER A 100 21.50 4.36 6.32
CA SER A 100 21.73 4.34 7.77
C SER A 100 23.11 3.77 8.12
N ILE A 101 23.51 2.66 7.49
CA ILE A 101 24.83 2.05 7.69
C ILE A 101 25.94 3.02 7.31
N VAL A 102 25.81 3.67 6.16
CA VAL A 102 26.78 4.66 5.67
C VAL A 102 26.89 5.85 6.63
N ILE A 103 25.78 6.37 7.15
CA ILE A 103 25.81 7.47 8.13
C ILE A 103 26.56 7.04 9.39
N VAL A 104 26.33 5.82 9.89
CA VAL A 104 27.06 5.29 11.06
C VAL A 104 28.55 5.18 10.79
N ILE A 105 28.94 4.66 9.61
CA ILE A 105 30.34 4.57 9.20
C ILE A 105 30.97 5.97 9.12
N TRP A 106 30.27 6.94 8.51
CA TRP A 106 30.73 8.31 8.42
C TRP A 106 30.90 8.96 9.80
N LEU A 107 29.93 8.80 10.71
CA LEU A 107 30.03 9.29 12.08
C LEU A 107 31.20 8.65 12.84
N TYR A 108 31.48 7.37 12.59
CA TYR A 108 32.65 6.70 13.16
C TYR A 108 33.96 7.35 12.68
N PHE A 109 34.13 7.53 11.36
CA PHE A 109 35.29 8.22 10.79
C PHE A 109 35.42 9.67 11.30
N GLN A 110 34.30 10.38 11.43
CA GLN A 110 34.28 11.74 11.96
C GLN A 110 34.65 11.78 13.45
N SER A 111 34.27 10.77 14.24
CA SER A 111 34.63 10.71 15.65
C SER A 111 36.14 10.49 15.83
N GLN A 112 36.75 9.66 14.98
CA GLN A 112 38.19 9.40 14.99
C GLN A 112 38.98 10.66 14.59
N SER A 113 38.48 11.44 13.63
CA SER A 113 39.16 12.68 13.21
C SER A 113 39.11 13.80 14.28
N THR A 114 38.10 13.79 15.16
CA THR A 114 37.87 14.86 16.15
C THR A 114 38.55 14.60 17.50
N THR A 115 38.81 13.34 17.86
CA THR A 115 39.40 12.97 19.16
C THR A 115 40.92 13.10 19.23
N GLY A 116 41.58 13.61 18.18
CA GLY A 116 43.03 13.74 18.14
C GLY A 116 43.77 12.39 18.07
N PHE A 117 43.04 11.26 17.97
CA PHE A 117 43.57 10.03 17.39
C PHE A 117 43.74 10.29 15.90
N SER A 118 44.79 11.06 15.56
CA SER A 118 45.27 11.06 14.20
C SER A 118 45.57 9.61 13.88
N ILE A 119 44.89 9.07 12.86
CA ILE A 119 45.43 7.98 12.06
C ILE A 119 46.64 8.57 11.30
N ASN A 120 47.64 8.96 12.06
CA ASN A 120 49.02 9.21 11.71
C ASN A 120 49.72 8.26 12.68
N ASP A 121 49.87 6.98 12.36
CA ASP A 121 51.24 6.51 12.08
C ASP A 121 51.32 5.11 11.44
N ALA A 122 50.27 4.63 10.77
CA ALA A 122 50.38 3.31 10.12
C ALA A 122 49.96 3.21 8.65
N LEU A 123 49.17 4.13 8.08
CA LEU A 123 48.90 4.15 6.63
C LEU A 123 48.51 5.54 6.08
N ASP A 124 49.46 6.08 5.32
CA ASP A 124 49.35 6.86 4.08
C ASP A 124 49.24 8.40 4.05
N PRO A 125 50.18 9.07 3.34
CA PRO A 125 50.27 10.52 3.20
C PRO A 125 49.26 11.18 2.22
N ASP A 126 48.36 10.45 1.55
CA ASP A 126 47.40 11.08 0.60
C ASP A 126 45.94 10.54 0.66
N GLY A 127 45.67 9.42 1.35
CA GLY A 127 44.38 8.69 1.20
C GLY A 127 43.27 9.05 2.20
N SER A 128 43.62 9.42 3.43
CA SER A 128 42.64 9.55 4.54
C SER A 128 41.66 10.72 4.35
N LYS A 129 42.15 11.88 3.93
CA LYS A 129 41.31 13.07 3.64
C LYS A 129 40.40 12.83 2.44
N ALA A 130 40.93 12.22 1.38
CA ALA A 130 40.16 11.86 0.19
C ALA A 130 39.04 10.85 0.53
N THR A 131 39.32 9.90 1.42
CA THR A 131 38.34 8.89 1.88
C THR A 131 37.22 9.54 2.69
N LEU A 132 37.54 10.47 3.60
CA LEU A 132 36.53 11.19 4.38
C LEU A 132 35.69 12.09 3.48
N ALA A 133 36.32 12.81 2.55
CA ALA A 133 35.66 13.65 1.57
C ALA A 133 34.70 12.86 0.66
N PHE A 134 35.11 11.66 0.23
CA PHE A 134 34.27 10.73 -0.50
C PHE A 134 33.10 10.21 0.34
N MET A 135 33.34 9.84 1.61
CA MET A 135 32.29 9.39 2.52
C MET A 135 31.23 10.47 2.76
N VAL A 136 31.62 11.73 2.91
CA VAL A 136 30.69 12.87 3.03
C VAL A 136 29.82 12.96 1.79
N LEU A 137 30.42 12.97 0.60
CA LEU A 137 29.66 13.02 -0.66
C LEU A 137 28.70 11.84 -0.81
N LEU A 138 29.14 10.64 -0.45
CA LEU A 138 28.34 9.43 -0.54
C LEU A 138 27.16 9.47 0.45
N VAL A 139 27.37 9.99 1.67
CA VAL A 139 26.28 10.25 2.64
C VAL A 139 25.28 11.26 2.07
N GLU A 140 25.74 12.40 1.55
CA GLU A 140 24.84 13.46 1.08
C GLU A 140 23.98 13.02 -0.10
N VAL A 141 24.58 12.28 -1.05
CA VAL A 141 23.87 11.69 -2.18
C VAL A 141 22.83 10.68 -1.72
N LEU A 142 23.20 9.73 -0.85
CA LEU A 142 22.29 8.69 -0.36
C LEU A 142 21.18 9.27 0.51
N LEU A 143 21.52 10.19 1.41
CA LEU A 143 20.59 10.84 2.32
C LEU A 143 19.60 11.70 1.53
N GLY A 144 20.07 12.51 0.58
CA GLY A 144 19.20 13.26 -0.35
C GLY A 144 18.26 12.35 -1.13
N SER A 145 18.78 11.24 -1.68
CA SER A 145 17.98 10.22 -2.38
C SER A 145 16.91 9.60 -1.48
N SER A 146 17.28 9.28 -0.24
CA SER A 146 16.40 8.63 0.74
C SER A 146 15.26 9.56 1.17
N LEU A 147 15.53 10.85 1.40
CA LEU A 147 14.51 11.85 1.75
C LEU A 147 13.51 12.03 0.60
N PHE A 148 14.02 12.07 -0.64
CA PHE A 148 13.18 12.21 -1.83
C PHE A 148 12.32 10.95 -2.06
N CYS A 149 12.87 9.76 -1.82
CA CYS A 149 12.11 8.50 -1.80
C CYS A 149 11.04 8.51 -0.70
N GLY A 150 11.36 8.98 0.50
CA GLY A 150 10.41 9.11 1.61
C GLY A 150 9.24 10.04 1.27
N TRP A 151 9.53 11.19 0.66
CA TRP A 151 8.51 12.09 0.13
C TRP A 151 7.61 11.40 -0.90
N GLN A 152 8.21 10.65 -1.83
CA GLN A 152 7.47 9.93 -2.87
C GLN A 152 6.57 8.84 -2.27
N ILE A 153 7.04 8.05 -1.31
CA ILE A 153 6.24 7.02 -0.62
C ILE A 153 5.02 7.65 0.06
N LEU A 154 5.23 8.77 0.75
CA LEU A 154 4.15 9.50 1.40
C LEU A 154 3.14 10.01 0.38
N HIS A 155 3.62 10.60 -0.71
CA HIS A 155 2.76 11.10 -1.79
C HIS A 155 1.96 9.97 -2.49
N ASP A 156 2.61 8.84 -2.77
CA ASP A 156 1.99 7.69 -3.43
C ASP A 156 0.97 6.98 -2.53
N SER A 157 1.11 7.07 -1.20
CA SER A 157 0.12 6.52 -0.24
C SER A 157 -1.24 7.23 -0.32
N TYR A 158 -1.25 8.49 -0.76
CA TYR A 158 -2.45 9.31 -0.91
C TYR A 158 -2.99 9.33 -2.34
N ARG A 159 -2.25 8.79 -3.32
CA ARG A 159 -2.79 8.58 -4.66
C ARG A 159 -3.77 7.42 -4.59
N PRO A 160 -5.01 7.57 -5.11
CA PRO A 160 -5.89 6.42 -5.29
C PRO A 160 -5.09 5.43 -6.13
N ARG A 161 -4.85 4.23 -5.60
CA ARG A 161 -4.26 3.15 -6.37
C ARG A 161 -5.15 3.02 -7.59
N LYS A 162 -4.67 3.46 -8.75
CA LYS A 162 -5.23 2.98 -10.01
C LYS A 162 -5.06 1.48 -9.88
N GLN A 163 -6.16 0.75 -9.68
CA GLN A 163 -6.18 -0.69 -9.85
C GLN A 163 -5.55 -0.87 -11.22
N LYS A 164 -4.27 -1.27 -11.21
CA LYS A 164 -3.54 -1.57 -12.43
C LYS A 164 -4.40 -2.63 -13.07
N ASP A 165 -4.95 -2.35 -14.25
CA ASP A 165 -5.91 -3.20 -14.95
C ASP A 165 -5.50 -4.66 -14.77
N ASN A 166 -6.09 -5.31 -13.78
CA ASN A 166 -5.77 -6.68 -13.49
C ASN A 166 -6.69 -7.41 -14.46
N PRO A 167 -6.19 -8.03 -15.53
CA PRO A 167 -7.04 -8.64 -16.54
C PRO A 167 -7.94 -9.74 -15.96
N VAL A 168 -7.61 -10.21 -14.75
CA VAL A 168 -8.37 -11.20 -13.98
C VAL A 168 -9.58 -10.59 -13.25
N LEU A 169 -9.56 -9.31 -12.88
CA LEU A 169 -10.65 -8.67 -12.15
C LEU A 169 -11.98 -8.61 -12.93
N PRO A 170 -12.01 -8.24 -14.24
CA PRO A 170 -13.27 -8.28 -14.99
C PRO A 170 -13.78 -9.72 -15.16
N VAL A 171 -12.89 -10.70 -15.27
CA VAL A 171 -13.26 -12.13 -15.37
C VAL A 171 -13.91 -12.60 -14.07
N ILE A 172 -13.34 -12.23 -12.91
CA ILE A 172 -13.91 -12.55 -11.60
C ILE A 172 -15.25 -11.82 -11.39
N ASP A 173 -15.36 -10.56 -11.81
CA ASP A 173 -16.62 -9.79 -11.69
C ASP A 173 -17.73 -10.39 -12.57
N GLU A 174 -17.40 -10.88 -13.78
CA GLU A 174 -18.33 -11.63 -14.64
C GLU A 174 -18.73 -12.97 -14.01
N GLU A 175 -17.78 -13.70 -13.42
CA GLU A 175 -18.03 -14.98 -12.76
C GLU A 175 -18.90 -14.82 -11.51
N ILE A 176 -18.68 -13.76 -10.72
CA ILE A 176 -19.53 -13.39 -9.57
C ILE A 176 -20.94 -13.02 -10.03
N ALA A 177 -21.07 -12.27 -11.13
CA ALA A 177 -22.38 -11.91 -11.67
C ALA A 177 -23.15 -13.15 -12.17
N ALA A 178 -22.47 -14.07 -12.87
CA ALA A 178 -23.08 -15.32 -13.32
C ALA A 178 -23.52 -16.21 -12.14
N LEU A 179 -22.71 -16.28 -11.07
CA LEU A 179 -23.07 -17.00 -9.86
C LEU A 179 -24.23 -16.36 -9.11
N GLN A 180 -24.37 -15.03 -9.14
CA GLN A 180 -25.51 -14.34 -8.52
C GLN A 180 -26.84 -14.67 -9.20
N ASP A 181 -26.87 -14.75 -10.53
CA ASP A 181 -28.07 -15.12 -11.28
C ASP A 181 -28.48 -16.57 -10.99
N GLN A 182 -27.52 -17.50 -10.92
CA GLN A 182 -27.80 -18.89 -10.52
C GLN A 182 -28.35 -18.99 -9.09
N LEU A 183 -27.84 -18.16 -8.18
CA LEU A 183 -28.31 -18.12 -6.79
C LEU A 183 -29.75 -17.60 -6.69
N THR A 184 -30.13 -16.65 -7.54
CA THR A 184 -31.51 -16.16 -7.60
C THR A 184 -32.48 -17.21 -8.12
N ASP A 185 -32.11 -17.98 -9.16
CA ASP A 185 -32.95 -19.07 -9.68
C ASP A 185 -33.16 -20.17 -8.64
N VAL A 186 -32.08 -20.59 -7.95
CA VAL A 186 -32.17 -21.61 -6.89
C VAL A 186 -33.04 -21.13 -5.73
N ASN A 187 -32.93 -19.86 -5.32
CA ASN A 187 -33.79 -19.31 -4.27
C ASN A 187 -35.27 -19.30 -4.68
N GLN A 188 -35.56 -19.01 -5.95
CA GLN A 188 -36.92 -19.04 -6.46
C GLN A 188 -37.50 -20.47 -6.47
N ASP A 189 -36.70 -21.47 -6.84
CA ASP A 189 -37.11 -22.88 -6.76
C ASP A 189 -37.33 -23.35 -5.31
N ILE A 190 -36.49 -22.89 -4.39
CA ILE A 190 -36.69 -23.14 -2.94
C ILE A 190 -38.00 -22.52 -2.47
N GLU A 191 -38.33 -21.29 -2.87
CA GLU A 191 -39.60 -20.66 -2.49
C GLU A 191 -40.80 -21.43 -3.04
N VAL A 192 -40.77 -21.86 -4.31
CA VAL A 192 -41.85 -22.64 -4.93
C VAL A 192 -42.05 -23.98 -4.21
N THR A 193 -40.97 -24.70 -3.94
CA THR A 193 -41.02 -25.99 -3.24
C THR A 193 -41.49 -25.85 -1.80
N THR A 194 -41.04 -24.82 -1.08
CA THR A 194 -41.46 -24.54 0.29
C THR A 194 -42.97 -24.22 0.36
N ASN A 195 -43.47 -23.42 -0.58
CA ASN A 195 -44.89 -23.11 -0.69
C ASN A 195 -45.73 -24.35 -1.01
N ALA A 196 -45.23 -25.23 -1.89
CA ALA A 196 -45.91 -26.49 -2.20
C ALA A 196 -46.00 -27.41 -0.96
N ILE A 197 -44.92 -27.55 -0.18
CA ILE A 197 -44.91 -28.33 1.06
C ILE A 197 -45.94 -27.79 2.05
N ALA A 198 -45.94 -26.48 2.30
CA ALA A 198 -46.90 -25.85 3.21
C ALA A 198 -48.36 -26.10 2.77
N LEU A 199 -48.62 -26.08 1.46
CA LEU A 199 -49.94 -26.39 0.92
C LEU A 199 -50.34 -27.85 1.17
N TYR A 200 -49.44 -28.80 0.93
CA TYR A 200 -49.69 -30.22 1.20
C TYR A 200 -49.89 -30.50 2.71
N GLU A 201 -49.15 -29.82 3.58
CA GLU A 201 -49.35 -29.92 5.03
C GLU A 201 -50.74 -29.42 5.43
N SER A 202 -51.18 -28.27 4.90
CA SER A 202 -52.52 -27.74 5.17
C SER A 202 -53.64 -28.68 4.70
N GLN A 203 -53.48 -29.32 3.53
CA GLN A 203 -54.45 -30.29 3.01
C GLN A 203 -54.50 -31.54 3.89
N ARG A 204 -53.34 -32.03 4.34
CA ARG A 204 -53.25 -33.16 5.25
C ARG A 204 -53.94 -32.86 6.58
N GLU A 205 -53.71 -31.69 7.16
CA GLU A 205 -54.37 -31.28 8.41
C GLU A 205 -55.89 -31.17 8.23
N ALA A 206 -56.36 -30.57 7.13
CA ALA A 206 -57.78 -30.50 6.82
C ALA A 206 -58.41 -31.90 6.69
N PHE A 207 -57.73 -32.83 6.03
CA PHE A 207 -58.20 -34.22 5.90
C PHE A 207 -58.25 -34.95 7.25
N ILE A 208 -57.23 -34.79 8.10
CA ILE A 208 -57.20 -35.36 9.45
C ILE A 208 -58.37 -34.81 10.29
N ASN A 209 -58.61 -33.50 10.22
CA ASN A 209 -59.71 -32.87 10.94
C ASN A 209 -61.09 -33.39 10.47
N GLN A 210 -61.28 -33.57 9.16
CA GLN A 210 -62.51 -34.17 8.63
C GLN A 210 -62.73 -35.61 9.13
N LEU A 211 -61.68 -36.43 9.21
CA LEU A 211 -61.77 -37.79 9.75
C LEU A 211 -62.08 -37.79 11.25
N LEU A 212 -61.44 -36.90 12.02
CA LEU A 212 -61.71 -36.75 13.45
C LEU A 212 -63.16 -36.36 13.72
N ASP A 213 -63.74 -35.44 12.95
CA ASP A 213 -65.13 -35.03 13.13
C ASP A 213 -66.11 -36.15 12.76
N LYS A 214 -65.84 -36.92 11.70
CA LYS A 214 -66.61 -38.14 11.38
C LYS A 214 -66.54 -39.16 12.52
N LEU A 215 -65.37 -39.35 13.12
CA LEU A 215 -65.18 -40.28 14.24
C LEU A 215 -65.93 -39.81 15.49
N LYS A 216 -65.90 -38.51 15.80
CA LYS A 216 -66.69 -37.92 16.89
C LYS A 216 -68.19 -38.14 16.67
N LEU A 217 -68.69 -37.90 15.46
CA LEU A 217 -70.09 -38.15 15.09
C LEU A 217 -70.45 -39.63 15.23
N PHE A 218 -69.58 -40.53 14.77
CA PHE A 218 -69.77 -41.97 14.91
C PHE A 218 -69.81 -42.38 16.38
N LYS A 219 -68.90 -41.86 17.21
CA LYS A 219 -68.87 -42.12 18.66
C LYS A 219 -70.11 -41.57 19.36
N ALA A 220 -70.55 -40.37 19.02
CA ALA A 220 -71.77 -39.78 19.56
C ALA A 220 -73.02 -40.61 19.19
N ARG A 221 -73.10 -41.06 17.93
CA ARG A 221 -74.18 -41.93 17.46
C ARG A 221 -74.15 -43.29 18.13
N HIS A 222 -72.97 -43.89 18.28
CA HIS A 222 -72.80 -45.17 18.97
C HIS A 222 -73.16 -45.06 20.46
N SER A 223 -72.73 -43.99 21.13
CA SER A 223 -73.12 -43.70 22.52
C SER A 223 -74.63 -43.50 22.66
N ALA A 224 -75.27 -42.78 21.72
CA ALA A 224 -76.72 -42.57 21.74
C ALA A 224 -77.49 -43.88 21.54
N ILE A 225 -77.04 -44.72 20.61
CA ILE A 225 -77.62 -46.07 20.39
C ILE A 225 -77.41 -46.93 21.65
N HIS A 226 -76.22 -46.92 22.24
CA HIS A 226 -75.94 -47.68 23.46
C HIS A 226 -76.76 -47.17 24.67
N SER A 227 -77.09 -45.89 24.75
CA SER A 227 -78.01 -45.36 25.78
C SER A 227 -79.49 -45.65 25.49
N LEU A 228 -79.85 -45.94 24.23
CA LEU A 228 -81.21 -46.27 23.81
C LEU A 228 -81.52 -47.77 23.90
N PHE A 229 -80.48 -48.62 23.80
CA PHE A 229 -80.61 -50.08 23.72
C PHE A 229 -79.75 -50.84 24.75
N GLY A 230 -79.01 -50.14 25.60
CA GLY A 230 -78.16 -50.72 26.63
C GLY A 230 -78.66 -50.34 28.02
N ASP A 231 -79.73 -50.98 28.43
CA ASP A 231 -80.08 -51.32 29.82
C ASP A 231 -81.17 -52.42 29.75
N GLU A 232 -80.75 -53.62 29.34
CA GLU A 232 -81.25 -54.95 29.76
C GLU A 232 -80.11 -55.98 29.59
#